data_AF-A0A4Z2EB07-F1
#
_entry.id   AF-A0A4Z2EB07-F1
#
_cell.length_a   1.000
_cell.length_b   1.000
_cell.length_c   1.000
_cell.angle_alpha   90.00
_cell.angle_beta   90.00
_cell.angle_gamma   90.00
#
_symmetry.space_group_name_H-M   'P 1'
#
loop_
_entity.id
_entity.type
_entity.pdbx_description
1 polymer ?
#
loop_
_entity_poly.entity_id
_entity_poly.type
_entity_poly.pdbx_seq_one_letter_code
_entity_poly.pdbx_strand_id
1 'polypeptide(L)'
;MDFLNSTRSDPVYHFDSERVDSAMGLLRQFWDQTLLSVRAKEYQSARHSLGQLFHSLQDFYSHSNWVEMGHRFIYLHLLQPEEPAVPVATGNSSHLCAHYSTHPIV
;
A
#
# COMPACT_ATOMS: atom_id res chain seq x y z
N MET A 1 -0.90 11.95 10.61
CA MET A 1 -1.96 12.58 9.81
C MET A 1 -2.81 11.43 9.34
N ASP A 2 -4.03 11.32 9.85
CA ASP A 2 -5.05 10.56 9.14
C ASP A 2 -5.37 11.33 7.86
N PHE A 3 -5.77 10.64 6.80
CA PHE A 3 -6.22 11.34 5.60
C PHE A 3 -7.37 12.29 5.92
N LEU A 4 -7.64 13.25 5.03
CA LEU A 4 -8.80 14.14 5.16
C LEU A 4 -10.04 13.31 5.52
N ASN A 5 -10.97 13.87 6.30
CA ASN A 5 -12.18 13.13 6.74
C ASN A 5 -12.94 12.48 5.57
N SER A 6 -12.82 13.04 4.37
CA SER A 6 -13.37 12.51 3.10
C SER A 6 -12.79 11.16 2.64
N THR A 7 -11.58 10.82 3.06
CA THR A 7 -10.81 9.65 2.60
C THR A 7 -10.61 8.59 3.67
N ARG A 8 -11.04 8.85 4.92
CA ARG A 8 -10.94 7.95 6.09
C ARG A 8 -11.57 6.56 5.88
N SER A 9 -12.52 6.44 4.95
CA SER A 9 -13.23 5.19 4.68
C SER A 9 -13.03 4.72 3.24
N ASP A 10 -12.09 5.32 2.51
CA ASP A 10 -11.75 4.86 1.17
C ASP A 10 -10.68 3.76 1.25
N PRO A 11 -11.00 2.52 0.85
CA PRO A 11 -10.08 1.39 0.98
C PRO A 11 -8.77 1.55 0.22
N VAL A 12 -8.71 2.39 -0.83
CA VAL A 12 -7.45 2.65 -1.57
C VAL A 12 -6.40 3.33 -0.70
N TYR A 13 -6.85 4.19 0.21
CA TYR A 13 -5.96 4.94 1.08
C TYR A 13 -5.38 4.06 2.20
N HIS A 14 -6.04 2.94 2.48
CA HIS A 14 -5.82 2.11 3.66
C HIS A 14 -5.38 0.68 3.36
N PHE A 15 -5.03 0.35 2.11
CA PHE A 15 -4.69 -1.02 1.69
C PHE A 15 -5.76 -2.06 2.10
N ASP A 16 -7.02 -1.67 2.00
CA ASP A 16 -8.16 -2.51 2.40
C ASP A 16 -8.89 -3.10 1.20
N SER A 17 -9.76 -4.08 1.49
CA SER A 17 -10.71 -4.66 0.52
C SER A 17 -10.05 -5.24 -0.74
N GLU A 18 -8.84 -5.77 -0.60
CA GLU A 18 -8.05 -6.38 -1.69
C GLU A 18 -7.78 -5.41 -2.86
N ARG A 19 -7.82 -4.09 -2.62
CA ARG A 19 -7.58 -3.06 -3.65
C ARG A 19 -6.11 -2.68 -3.81
N VAL A 20 -5.22 -3.68 -3.74
CA VAL A 20 -3.76 -3.53 -3.67
C VAL A 20 -3.20 -2.69 -4.81
N ASP A 21 -3.56 -3.01 -6.05
CA ASP A 21 -3.00 -2.32 -7.23
C ASP A 21 -3.32 -0.81 -7.20
N SER A 22 -4.55 -0.47 -6.77
CA SER A 22 -4.97 0.92 -6.62
C SER A 22 -4.20 1.60 -5.48
N ALA A 23 -4.06 0.93 -4.35
CA ALA A 23 -3.35 1.45 -3.18
C ALA A 23 -1.85 1.65 -3.46
N MET A 24 -1.22 0.74 -4.21
CA MET A 24 0.15 0.88 -4.71
C MET A 24 0.31 2.07 -5.67
N GLY A 25 -0.67 2.28 -6.55
CA GLY A 25 -0.70 3.47 -7.41
C GLY A 25 -0.70 4.77 -6.60
N LEU A 26 -1.54 4.84 -5.56
CA LEU A 26 -1.62 5.99 -4.67
C LEU A 26 -0.32 6.17 -3.84
N LEU A 27 0.26 5.09 -3.34
CA LEU A 27 1.55 5.11 -2.64
C LEU A 27 2.66 5.74 -3.51
N ARG A 28 2.73 5.35 -4.78
CA ARG A 28 3.71 5.90 -5.74
C ARG A 28 3.41 7.37 -6.08
N GLN A 29 2.14 7.77 -6.12
CA GLN A 29 1.77 9.18 -6.27
C GLN A 29 2.27 10.03 -5.08
N PHE A 30 2.17 9.54 -3.83
CA PHE A 30 2.73 10.25 -2.68
C PHE A 30 4.25 10.34 -2.73
N TRP A 31 4.93 9.32 -3.25
CA TRP A 31 6.38 9.34 -3.50
C TRP A 31 6.75 10.46 -4.48
N ASP A 32 6.09 10.50 -5.63
CA ASP A 32 6.33 11.51 -6.66
C ASP A 32 6.06 12.92 -6.14
N GLN A 33 4.95 13.11 -5.42
CA GLN A 33 4.61 14.39 -4.80
C GLN A 33 5.65 14.83 -3.78
N THR A 34 6.18 13.90 -2.98
CA THR A 34 7.25 14.18 -2.02
C THR A 34 8.48 14.69 -2.78
N LEU A 35 8.92 13.97 -3.80
CA LEU A 35 10.11 14.31 -4.57
C LEU A 35 9.98 15.65 -5.31
N LEU A 36 8.82 15.90 -5.92
CA LEU A 36 8.51 17.17 -6.57
C LEU A 36 8.53 18.33 -5.58
N SER A 37 7.88 18.17 -4.42
CA SER A 37 7.84 19.20 -3.37
C SER A 37 9.23 19.50 -2.81
N VAL A 38 10.07 18.49 -2.59
CA VAL A 38 11.47 18.67 -2.15
C VAL A 38 12.27 19.46 -3.20
N ARG A 39 12.15 19.11 -4.48
CA ARG A 39 12.84 19.82 -5.59
C ARG A 39 12.40 21.27 -5.70
N ALA A 40 11.11 21.55 -5.47
CA ALA A 40 10.55 22.90 -5.43
C ALA A 40 10.86 23.67 -4.14
N LYS A 41 11.54 23.04 -3.16
CA LYS A 41 11.80 23.58 -1.80
C LYS A 41 10.53 23.86 -0.98
N GLU A 42 9.43 23.19 -1.31
CA GLU A 42 8.15 23.25 -0.60
C GLU A 42 8.14 22.25 0.57
N TYR A 43 9.01 22.46 1.55
CA TYR A 43 9.29 21.45 2.58
C TYR A 43 8.09 21.06 3.45
N GLN A 44 7.12 21.95 3.63
CA GLN A 44 5.89 21.60 4.36
C GLN A 44 5.04 20.59 3.57
N SER A 45 4.85 20.83 2.27
CA SER A 45 4.15 19.91 1.37
C SER A 45 4.90 18.57 1.25
N ALA A 46 6.24 18.62 1.18
CA ALA A 46 7.08 17.44 1.18
C ALA A 46 6.91 16.59 2.45
N ARG A 47 6.90 17.21 3.64
CA ARG A 47 6.66 16.50 4.90
C ARG A 47 5.25 15.90 4.97
N HIS A 48 4.24 16.62 4.46
CA HIS A 48 2.87 16.14 4.46
C HIS A 48 2.73 14.89 3.58
N SER A 49 3.17 14.97 2.31
CA SER A 49 3.14 13.85 1.37
C SER A 49 3.99 12.66 1.83
N LEU A 50 5.16 12.91 2.41
CA LEU A 50 5.98 11.86 3.01
C LEU A 50 5.27 11.16 4.18
N GLY A 51 4.54 11.93 5.00
CA GLY A 51 3.71 11.38 6.06
C GLY A 51 2.60 10.46 5.54
N GLN A 52 1.95 10.84 4.44
CA GLN A 52 0.95 10.00 3.77
C GLN A 52 1.57 8.71 3.21
N LEU A 53 2.75 8.82 2.57
CA LEU A 53 3.50 7.65 2.10
C LEU A 53 3.82 6.67 3.23
N PHE A 54 4.34 7.15 4.36
CA PHE A 54 4.65 6.27 5.50
C PHE A 54 3.41 5.67 6.13
N HIS A 55 2.31 6.40 6.20
CA HIS A 55 1.04 5.87 6.68
C HIS A 55 0.52 4.75 5.77
N SER A 56 0.52 4.94 4.45
CA SER A 56 0.15 3.89 3.49
C SER A 56 1.08 2.66 3.58
N LEU A 57 2.37 2.84 3.84
CA LEU A 57 3.28 1.70 4.09
C LEU A 57 2.94 0.97 5.40
N GLN A 58 2.57 1.68 6.46
CA GLN A 58 2.12 1.06 7.72
C GLN A 58 0.85 0.25 7.48
N ASP A 59 -0.14 0.83 6.82
CA ASP A 59 -1.42 0.18 6.49
C ASP A 59 -1.18 -1.11 5.69
N PHE A 60 -0.30 -1.10 4.69
CA PHE A 60 0.06 -2.31 3.95
C PHE A 60 0.54 -3.44 4.87
N TYR A 61 1.50 -3.17 5.75
CA TYR A 61 2.08 -4.21 6.61
C TYR A 61 1.18 -4.60 7.80
N SER A 62 0.13 -3.82 8.11
CA SER A 62 -0.84 -4.16 9.16
C SER A 62 -2.14 -4.77 8.64
N HIS A 63 -2.53 -4.50 7.38
CA HIS A 63 -3.80 -4.93 6.82
C HIS A 63 -3.66 -6.03 5.75
N SER A 64 -2.48 -6.23 5.17
CA SER A 64 -2.20 -7.39 4.32
C SER A 64 -1.76 -8.59 5.15
N ASN A 65 -1.74 -9.78 4.51
CA ASN A 65 -1.18 -10.98 5.14
C ASN A 65 0.33 -11.19 4.88
N TRP A 66 1.06 -10.14 4.46
CA TRP A 66 2.47 -10.22 4.06
C TRP A 66 3.36 -10.86 5.14
N VAL A 67 3.19 -10.45 6.39
CA VAL A 67 3.99 -10.96 7.52
C VAL A 67 3.56 -12.38 7.89
N GLU A 68 2.27 -12.67 7.86
CA GLU A 68 1.66 -13.98 8.14
C GLU A 68 2.09 -15.04 7.12
N MET A 69 2.34 -14.65 5.87
CA MET A 69 2.95 -15.51 4.83
C MET A 69 4.43 -15.81 5.08
N GLY A 70 5.02 -15.28 6.15
CA GLY A 70 6.41 -15.52 6.53
C GLY A 70 7.41 -14.66 5.77
N HIS A 71 6.97 -13.65 5.01
CA HIS A 71 7.88 -12.70 4.37
C HIS A 71 8.55 -11.82 5.43
N ARG A 72 9.88 -11.73 5.35
CA ARG A 72 10.72 -10.97 6.31
C ARG A 72 11.41 -9.76 5.67
N PHE A 73 11.30 -9.64 4.36
CA PHE A 73 11.90 -8.57 3.58
C PHE A 73 10.82 -7.61 3.08
N ILE A 74 11.26 -6.42 2.71
CA ILE A 74 10.38 -5.41 2.13
C ILE A 74 9.81 -5.89 0.81
N TYR A 75 8.53 -5.63 0.57
CA TYR A 75 7.92 -5.89 -0.72
C TYR A 75 8.31 -4.78 -1.71
N LEU A 76 9.42 -4.97 -2.42
CA LEU A 76 9.98 -3.95 -3.32
C LEU A 76 9.00 -3.49 -4.40
N HIS A 77 8.14 -4.41 -4.88
CA HIS A 77 7.14 -4.11 -5.91
C HIS A 77 6.23 -2.93 -5.54
N LEU A 78 6.01 -2.65 -4.24
CA LEU A 78 5.22 -1.50 -3.78
C LEU A 78 5.65 -0.18 -4.44
N LEU A 79 6.96 0.08 -4.48
CA LEU A 79 7.52 1.32 -5.05
C LEU A 79 8.23 1.11 -6.39
N GLN A 80 8.59 -0.14 -6.72
CA GLN A 80 9.32 -0.48 -7.94
C GLN A 80 8.49 -1.44 -8.80
N PRO A 81 7.64 -0.95 -9.72
CA PRO A 81 6.77 -1.81 -10.52
C PRO A 81 7.49 -2.87 -11.36
N GLU A 82 8.77 -2.64 -11.66
CA GLU A 82 9.61 -3.58 -12.42
C GLU A 82 10.08 -4.78 -11.58
N GLU A 83 10.03 -4.67 -10.25
CA GLU A 83 10.34 -5.81 -9.37
C GLU A 83 9.22 -6.85 -9.46
N PRO A 84 9.52 -8.15 -9.32
CA PRO A 84 8.49 -9.18 -9.41
C PRO A 84 7.38 -9.01 -8.35
N ALA A 85 6.13 -9.01 -8.81
CA ALA A 85 4.98 -9.02 -7.91
C ALA A 85 4.77 -10.42 -7.31
N VAL A 86 4.46 -10.49 -6.02
CA VAL A 86 3.80 -11.67 -5.44
C VAL A 86 2.35 -11.64 -5.92
N PRO A 87 1.77 -12.79 -6.33
CA PRO A 87 0.39 -12.80 -6.82
C PRO A 87 -0.56 -12.17 -5.79
N VAL A 88 -1.60 -11.48 -6.25
CA VAL A 88 -2.69 -10.98 -5.41
C VAL A 88 -3.89 -11.88 -5.63
N ALA A 89 -4.67 -12.16 -4.58
CA ALA A 89 -5.86 -12.98 -4.70
C ALA A 89 -6.84 -12.37 -5.72
N THR A 90 -7.25 -13.16 -6.72
CA THR A 90 -8.28 -12.74 -7.67
C THR A 90 -9.65 -13.10 -7.12
N GLY A 91 -10.58 -12.14 -7.10
CA GLY A 91 -11.89 -12.17 -6.41
C GLY A 91 -12.92 -13.24 -6.80
N ASN A 92 -12.53 -14.38 -7.39
CA ASN A 92 -13.43 -15.51 -7.68
C ASN A 92 -13.26 -16.69 -6.70
N SER A 93 -12.77 -16.42 -5.50
CA SER A 93 -12.41 -17.47 -4.55
C SER A 93 -13.35 -17.47 -3.34
N SER A 94 -14.62 -17.78 -3.58
CA SER A 94 -15.65 -18.03 -2.55
C SER A 94 -15.38 -19.24 -1.63
N HIS A 95 -14.19 -19.84 -1.73
CA HIS A 95 -13.75 -21.00 -0.96
C HIS A 95 -12.46 -20.78 -0.14
N LEU A 96 -11.97 -19.55 0.00
CA LEU A 96 -10.70 -19.27 0.69
C LEU A 96 -10.75 -19.31 2.22
N CYS A 97 -11.92 -19.25 2.86
CA CYS A 97 -12.02 -19.28 4.33
C CYS A 97 -11.60 -20.63 4.96
N ALA A 98 -11.32 -21.68 4.18
CA ALA A 98 -10.95 -23.01 4.69
C ALA A 98 -9.45 -23.36 4.60
N HIS A 99 -8.61 -22.57 3.92
CA HIS A 99 -7.21 -22.93 3.67
C HIS A 99 -6.25 -21.73 3.83
N TYR A 100 -6.19 -21.18 5.04
CA TYR A 100 -5.12 -20.26 5.43
C TYR A 100 -3.78 -21.01 5.43
N SER A 101 -2.99 -20.89 4.34
CA SER A 101 -1.51 -20.98 4.36
C SER A 101 -0.83 -20.87 2.98
N THR A 102 -1.53 -20.86 1.84
CA THR A 102 -0.84 -21.01 0.54
C THR A 102 -1.25 -20.07 -0.59
N HIS A 103 -2.23 -19.19 -0.40
CA HIS A 103 -2.67 -18.26 -1.44
C HIS A 103 -2.51 -16.81 -0.96
N PRO A 104 -1.80 -15.97 -1.74
CA PRO A 104 -1.45 -14.63 -1.32
C PRO A 104 -2.67 -13.71 -1.35
N ILE A 105 -2.97 -13.10 -0.20
CA ILE A 105 -3.97 -12.05 -0.04
C ILE A 105 -3.16 -10.83 0.34
N VAL A 106 -2.50 -10.28 -0.68
CA VAL A 106 -2.10 -8.88 -0.58
C VAL A 106 -3.37 -8.05 -0.58
#